data_AF-A0A4Q9NHJ2-F1
#
_entry.id   AF-A0A4Q9NHJ2-F1
#
_cell.length_a   1.000
_cell.length_b   1.000
_cell.length_c   1.000
_cell.angle_alpha   90.00
_cell.angle_beta   90.00
_cell.angle_gamma   90.00
#
_symmetry.space_group_name_H-M   'P 1'
#
loop_
_entity.id
_entity.type
_entity.pdbx_description
1 polymer ?
#
loop_
_entity_poly.entity_id
_entity_poly.type
_entity_poly.pdbx_seq_one_letter_code
_entity_poly.pdbx_strand_id
1 'polypeptide(L)' 'DKLPMFIRAIDVEGFGVLSIRYVYQRSEAVDAIHLLFLHGSFLESRKLLPLLTANHPRIHVVAISLPG' A
#
# COMPACT_ATOMS: atom_id res chain seq x y z
N ASP A 1 11.96 -9.65 -7.96
CA ASP A 1 10.63 -8.98 -8.01
C ASP A 1 10.79 -7.49 -7.73
N LYS A 2 10.21 -6.64 -8.57
CA LYS A 2 10.17 -5.18 -8.35
C LYS A 2 8.81 -4.82 -7.77
N LEU A 3 8.79 -4.26 -6.56
CA LEU A 3 7.57 -3.72 -5.95
C LEU A 3 7.33 -2.31 -6.51
N PRO A 4 6.15 -2.01 -7.07
CA PRO A 4 5.84 -0.66 -7.55
C PRO A 4 5.70 0.30 -6.37
N MET A 5 6.66 1.21 -6.22
CA MET A 5 6.70 2.21 -5.16
C MET A 5 6.26 3.57 -5.70
N PHE A 6 5.45 4.28 -4.91
CA PHE A 6 4.92 5.58 -5.26
C PHE A 6 5.16 6.57 -4.11
N ILE A 7 5.21 7.85 -4.46
CA ILE A 7 5.27 8.95 -3.50
C ILE A 7 4.10 9.89 -3.79
N ARG A 8 3.36 10.29 -2.76
CA ARG A 8 2.30 11.29 -2.89
C ARG A 8 2.43 12.33 -1.79
N ALA A 9 2.41 13.60 -2.20
CA ALA A 9 2.31 14.71 -1.29
C ALA A 9 0.86 14.84 -0.81
N ILE A 10 0.66 14.87 0.51
CA ILE A 10 -0.63 15.04 1.15
C ILE A 10 -0.49 16.22 2.11
N ASP A 11 -1.25 17.29 1.87
CA ASP A 11 -1.32 18.41 2.80
C ASP A 11 -2.25 18.06 3.95
N VAL A 12 -1.74 18.17 5.17
CA VAL A 12 -2.47 17.85 6.41
C VAL A 12 -2.45 19.08 7.29
N GLU A 13 -3.66 19.58 7.61
CA GLU A 13 -3.83 20.73 8.48
C GLU A 13 -3.12 20.52 9.83
N GLY A 14 -2.30 21.48 10.24
CA GLY A 14 -1.51 21.42 11.47
C GLY A 14 -0.20 20.60 11.38
N PHE A 15 0.03 19.88 10.28
CA PHE A 15 1.23 19.04 10.06
C PHE A 15 1.99 19.38 8.77
N GLY A 16 1.42 20.21 7.90
CA GLY A 16 2.00 20.61 6.62
C GLY A 16 1.94 19.50 5.58
N VAL A 17 2.77 19.61 4.54
CA VAL A 17 2.80 18.66 3.43
C VAL A 17 3.63 17.43 3.79
N LEU A 18 2.95 16.29 3.93
CA LEU A 18 3.57 14.99 4.16
C LEU A 18 3.85 14.28 2.84
N SER A 19 5.10 13.85 2.65
CA SER A 19 5.49 13.00 1.52
C SER A 19 5.32 11.52 1.87
N ILE A 20 4.19 10.95 1.49
CA ILE A 20 3.83 9.57 1.83
C ILE A 20 4.39 8.61 0.79
N ARG A 21 5.24 7.68 1.25
CA ARG A 21 5.75 6.57 0.43
C ARG A 21 4.86 5.35 0.63
N TYR A 22 4.42 4.77 -0.48
CA TYR A 22 3.58 3.57 -0.44
C TYR A 22 3.85 2.61 -1.58
N VAL A 23 3.54 1.35 -1.36
CA VAL A 23 3.44 0.33 -2.40
C VAL A 23 1.97 0.14 -2.73
N TYR A 24 1.63 0.16 -4.01
CA TYR A 24 0.29 -0.13 -4.48
C TYR A 24 0.33 -1.21 -5.54
N GLN A 25 -0.31 -2.35 -5.23
CA GLN A 25 -0.50 -3.43 -6.18
C GLN A 25 -1.99 -3.52 -6.53
N ARG A 26 -2.32 -3.15 -7.76
CA ARG A 26 -3.67 -3.28 -8.29
C ARG A 26 -3.94 -4.75 -8.65
N SER A 27 -5.13 -5.22 -8.29
CA SER A 27 -5.71 -6.50 -8.73
C SER A 27 -6.45 -6.28 -10.05
N GLU A 28 -6.47 -7.27 -10.93
CA GLU A 28 -7.20 -7.22 -12.21
C GLU A 28 -8.71 -7.43 -12.03
N ALA A 29 -9.15 -7.82 -10.84
CA ALA A 29 -10.55 -8.06 -10.52
C ALA A 29 -11.32 -6.74 -10.32
N VAL A 30 -12.50 -6.66 -10.91
CA VAL A 30 -13.38 -5.47 -10.83
C VAL A 30 -13.97 -5.30 -9.42
N ASP A 31 -14.07 -6.39 -8.67
CA ASP A 31 -14.70 -6.50 -7.35
C ASP A 31 -13.70 -6.65 -6.20
N ALA A 32 -12.41 -6.35 -6.44
CA ALA A 32 -11.39 -6.52 -5.42
C ALA A 32 -11.60 -5.58 -4.22
N ILE A 33 -11.47 -6.14 -3.01
CA ILE A 33 -11.63 -5.41 -1.76
C ILE A 33 -10.39 -4.54 -1.53
N HIS A 34 -10.56 -3.28 -1.16
CA HIS A 34 -9.45 -2.40 -0.81
C HIS A 34 -8.97 -2.65 0.63
N LEU A 35 -7.71 -3.07 0.79
CA LEU A 35 -7.00 -3.23 2.05
C LEU A 35 -5.87 -2.22 2.17
N LEU A 36 -5.91 -1.45 3.25
CA LEU A 36 -4.80 -0.61 3.67
C LEU A 36 -3.97 -1.38 4.70
N PHE A 37 -2.71 -1.64 4.38
CA PHE A 37 -1.75 -2.28 5.27
C PHE A 37 -0.83 -1.20 5.87
N LEU A 38 -1.00 -0.93 7.16
CA LEU A 38 -0.20 0.06 7.89
C LEU A 38 0.85 -0.68 8.71
N HIS A 39 2.13 -0.41 8.45
CA HIS A 39 3.22 -1.00 9.22
C HIS A 39 4.45 -0.08 9.28
N GLY A 40 5.40 -0.36 10.18
CA GLY A 40 6.61 0.45 10.35
C GLY A 40 7.57 0.40 9.15
N SER A 41 7.58 -0.70 8.38
CA SER A 41 8.40 -0.86 7.17
C SER A 41 7.64 -1.60 6.07
N PHE A 42 7.66 -1.06 4.85
CA PHE A 42 6.96 -1.65 3.70
C PHE A 42 7.49 -3.04 3.30
N LEU A 43 8.73 -3.40 3.66
CA LEU A 43 9.35 -4.67 3.25
C LEU A 43 8.63 -5.89 3.81
N GLU A 44 7.98 -5.77 4.97
CA GLU A 44 7.21 -6.85 5.56
C GLU A 44 5.97 -7.21 4.73
N SER A 45 5.40 -6.24 4.02
CA SER A 45 4.25 -6.45 3.13
C SER A 45 4.58 -7.38 1.95
N ARG A 46 5.86 -7.50 1.54
CA ARG A 46 6.28 -8.34 0.41
C ARG A 46 5.89 -9.80 0.57
N LYS A 47 5.90 -10.33 1.80
CA LYS A 47 5.56 -11.73 2.07
C LYS A 47 4.07 -12.01 1.92
N LEU A 48 3.23 -11.01 2.20
CA LEU A 48 1.77 -11.13 2.20
C LEU A 48 1.15 -10.71 0.87
N LEU A 49 1.77 -9.80 0.13
CA LEU A 49 1.27 -9.27 -1.14
C LEU A 49 0.87 -10.36 -2.16
N PRO A 50 1.68 -11.40 -2.43
CA PRO A 50 1.29 -12.44 -3.38
C PRO A 50 0.07 -13.26 -2.89
N LEU A 51 -0.05 -13.48 -1.58
CA LEU A 51 -1.13 -14.26 -0.99
C LEU A 51 -2.46 -13.51 -1.02
N LEU A 52 -2.42 -12.21 -0.74
CA LEU A 52 -3.62 -11.36 -0.66
C LEU A 52 -4.15 -10.90 -2.02
N THR A 53 -3.28 -10.81 -3.03
CA THR A 53 -3.68 -10.39 -4.38
C THR A 53 -4.11 -11.55 -5.28
N ALA A 54 -3.61 -12.77 -5.04
CA ALA A 54 -3.88 -13.94 -5.88
C ALA A 54 -5.05 -14.83 -5.41
N ASN A 55 -5.33 -14.91 -4.10
CA ASN A 55 -6.40 -15.76 -3.56
C ASN A 55 -7.73 -15.01 -3.41
N HIS A 56 -8.84 -15.76 -3.42
CA HIS A 56 -10.16 -15.20 -3.14
C HIS A 56 -10.39 -15.05 -1.61
N PRO A 57 -10.94 -13.92 -1.14
CA PRO A 57 -11.30 -12.73 -1.91
C PRO A 57 -10.06 -11.95 -2.36
N ARG A 58 -10.08 -11.44 -3.60
CA ARG A 58 -8.97 -10.68 -4.17
C ARG A 58 -8.91 -9.30 -3.55
N ILE A 59 -7.74 -8.90 -3.09
CA ILE A 59 -7.57 -7.69 -2.28
C ILE A 59 -6.58 -6.74 -2.96
N HIS A 60 -6.97 -5.47 -3.11
CA HIS A 60 -6.04 -4.37 -3.41
C HIS A 60 -5.27 -4.02 -2.15
N VAL A 61 -3.94 -4.02 -2.20
CA VAL A 61 -3.12 -3.68 -1.03
C VAL A 61 -2.43 -2.34 -1.24
N VAL A 62 -2.60 -1.44 -0.28
CA VAL A 62 -1.82 -0.21 -0.13
C VAL A 62 -0.96 -0.36 1.12
N ALA A 63 0.36 -0.45 0.98
CA ALA A 63 1.28 -0.50 2.12
C ALA A 63 1.96 0.85 2.30
N ILE A 64 1.78 1.51 3.45
CA ILE A 64 2.31 2.86 3.72
C ILE A 64 3.44 2.77 4.74
N SER A 65 4.53 3.52 4.51
CA SER A 65 5.55 3.79 5.52
C SER A 65 5.09 4.97 6.37
N LEU A 66 5.09 4.82 7.70
CA LEU A 66 4.80 5.92 8.60
C LEU A 66 5.80 7.07 8.39
N PRO A 67 5.35 8.34 8.43
CA PRO A 67 6.23 9.50 8.45
C PRO A 67 7.05 9.51 9.74
N GLY A 68 8.37 9.57 9.60
CA GLY A 68 9.35 9.63 10.69
C GLY A 68 10.70 10.05 10.12
#